data_AF-A0A645HCB1-F1
#
_entry.id   AF-A0A645HCB1-F1
#
_cell.length_a   1.000
_cell.length_b   1.000
_cell.length_c   1.000
_cell.angle_alpha   90.00
_cell.angle_beta   90.00
_cell.angle_gamma   90.00
#
_symmetry.space_group_name_H-M   'P 1'
#
loop_
_entity.id
_entity.type
_entity.pdbx_description
1 polymer ?
#
loop_
_entity_poly.entity_id
_entity_poly.type
_entity_poly.pdbx_seq_one_letter_code
_entity_poly.pdbx_strand_id
1 'polypeptide(L)' 'MLLLKKCPECGSELENDIFRDFQYCPLCGYWTRKETLRLEPLMIIE' A
#
# COMPACT_ATOMS: atom_id res chain seq x y z
N MET A 1 -0.54 3.65 -12.27
CA MET A 1 -1.24 3.16 -11.07
C MET A 1 -0.25 2.35 -10.23
N LEU A 2 0.36 2.95 -9.21
CA LEU A 2 1.25 2.22 -8.28
C LEU A 2 0.38 1.54 -7.23
N LEU A 3 0.25 0.21 -7.33
CA LEU A 3 -0.47 -0.63 -6.38
C LEU A 3 0.54 -1.50 -5.63
N LEU A 4 0.38 -1.61 -4.32
CA LEU A 4 1.10 -2.59 -3.53
C LEU A 4 0.57 -3.98 -3.89
N LYS A 5 1.48 -4.90 -4.25
CA LYS A 5 1.14 -6.30 -4.55
C LYS A 5 0.78 -7.10 -3.29
N LYS A 6 1.36 -6.72 -2.16
CA LYS A 6 1.22 -7.40 -0.87
C LYS A 6 1.08 -6.38 0.26
N CYS A 7 0.38 -6.78 1.32
CA CYS A 7 0.28 -6.04 2.56
C CYS A 7 1.67 -5.92 3.20
N PRO A 8 2.14 -4.71 3.55
CA PRO A 8 3.44 -4.51 4.19
C PRO A 8 3.49 -5.07 5.62
N GLU A 9 2.34 -5.20 6.29
CA GLU A 9 2.27 -5.69 7.67
C GLU A 9 2.34 -7.22 7.75
N CYS A 10 1.54 -7.92 6.93
CA CYS A 10 1.36 -9.37 7.04
C CYS A 10 1.78 -10.16 5.80
N GLY A 11 2.14 -9.49 4.70
CA GLY A 11 2.56 -10.12 3.45
C GLY A 11 1.43 -10.76 2.62
N SER A 12 0.18 -10.67 3.07
CA SER A 12 -0.99 -11.18 2.34
C SER A 12 -1.34 -10.33 1.12
N GLU A 13 -2.20 -10.83 0.24
CA GLU A 13 -2.72 -10.04 -0.88
C GLU A 13 -3.65 -8.92 -0.39
N LEU A 14 -3.58 -7.78 -1.08
CA LEU A 14 -4.43 -6.62 -0.83
C LEU A 14 -5.64 -6.68 -1.78
N GLU A 15 -6.84 -6.52 -1.22
CA GLU A 15 -8.06 -6.33 -1.97
C GLU A 15 -8.19 -4.89 -2.46
N ASN A 16 -8.75 -4.75 -3.67
CA ASN A 16 -8.87 -3.48 -4.37
C ASN A 16 -10.33 -3.03 -4.56
N ASP A 17 -11.29 -3.77 -3.99
CA ASP A 17 -12.67 -3.83 -4.47
C ASP A 17 -13.62 -2.75 -3.93
N ILE A 18 -13.29 -2.15 -2.78
CA ILE A 18 -14.31 -1.37 -2.05
C ILE A 18 -14.25 0.14 -2.35
N PHE A 19 -13.05 0.68 -2.64
CA PHE A 19 -12.88 2.08 -3.01
C PHE A 19 -11.82 2.18 -4.11
N ARG A 20 -12.16 2.82 -5.24
CA ARG A 20 -11.28 2.96 -6.41
C ARG A 20 -9.91 3.54 -6.06
N ASP A 21 -9.82 4.26 -4.95
CA ASP A 21 -8.63 4.95 -4.47
C ASP A 21 -7.94 4.26 -3.28
N PHE A 22 -8.41 3.12 -2.77
CA PHE A 22 -7.79 2.46 -1.61
C PHE A 22 -7.54 0.97 -1.84
N GLN A 23 -6.48 0.46 -1.19
CA GLN A 23 -6.19 -0.96 -1.04
C GLN A 23 -6.39 -1.34 0.42
N TYR A 24 -6.98 -2.49 0.66
CA TYR A 24 -7.31 -2.98 1.99
C TYR A 24 -6.82 -4.42 2.16
N CYS A 25 -6.33 -4.78 3.34
CA CYS A 25 -5.97 -6.13 3.70
C CYS A 25 -7.06 -6.76 4.58
N PRO A 26 -7.76 -7.80 4.11
CA PRO A 26 -8.79 -8.47 4.90
C PRO A 26 -8.27 -9.24 6.11
N LEU A 27 -6.97 -9.55 6.15
CA LEU A 27 -6.39 -10.35 7.23
C LEU A 27 -5.99 -9.55 8.45
N CYS A 28 -5.33 -8.39 8.26
CA CYS A 28 -4.84 -7.58 9.37
C CYS A 28 -5.55 -6.23 9.51
N GLY A 29 -6.44 -5.88 8.58
CA GLY A 29 -7.13 -4.60 8.58
C GLY A 29 -6.31 -3.41 8.06
N TYR A 30 -5.09 -3.64 7.57
CA TYR A 30 -4.27 -2.60 6.93
C TYR A 30 -5.01 -1.98 5.75
N TRP A 31 -4.95 -0.66 5.60
CA TRP A 31 -5.45 0.02 4.43
C TRP A 31 -4.50 1.14 4.01
N THR A 32 -4.49 1.45 2.72
CA THR A 32 -3.66 2.50 2.15
C THR A 32 -4.33 3.08 0.91
N ARG A 33 -3.99 4.31 0.56
CA ARG A 33 -4.52 4.96 -0.62
C ARG A 33 -3.66 4.60 -1.83
N LYS A 34 -4.29 4.15 -2.91
CA LYS A 34 -3.69 3.98 -4.23
C LYS A 34 -3.09 5.34 -4.62
N GLU A 35 -1.87 5.32 -5.16
CA GLU A 35 -1.07 6.54 -5.43
C GLU A 35 -0.47 7.28 -4.22
N THR A 36 -0.47 6.75 -2.99
CA THR A 36 0.57 7.16 -2.04
C THR A 36 1.88 6.58 -2.54
N LEU A 37 2.49 7.30 -3.48
CA LEU A 37 3.89 7.17 -3.84
C LEU A 37 4.64 7.02 -2.52
N ARG A 38 5.20 5.83 -2.34
CA ARG A 38 6.25 5.62 -1.37
C ARG A 38 7.28 6.69 -1.70
N LEU A 39 7.37 7.72 -0.85
CA LEU A 39 8.54 8.57 -0.80
C LEU A 39 9.67 7.57 -0.56
N GLU A 40 10.35 7.19 -1.62
CA GLU A 40 11.66 6.58 -1.49
C GLU A 40 12.39 7.47 -0.49
N PRO A 41 13.00 6.91 0.57
CA PRO A 41 13.70 7.75 1.54
C PRO A 41 14.65 8.61 0.71
N LEU A 42 14.46 9.94 0.77
CA LEU A 42 15.43 10.88 0.24
C LEU A 42 16.70 10.57 1.00
N MET A 43 17.59 9.81 0.38
CA MET A 43 18.93 9.61 0.90
C MET A 43 19.58 10.98 0.78
N ILE A 44 19.49 11.77 1.86
CA ILE A 44 20.28 12.99 1.98
C ILE A 44 21.69 12.48 2.22
N ILE A 45 22.46 12.43 1.14
CA ILE A 45 23.90 12.21 1.21
C ILE A 45 24.46 13.58 1.60
N GLU A 46 24.97 13.71 2.84
CA GLU A 46 25.85 14.82 3.23
C GLU A 46 27.21 14.72 2.54
#